data_AF-A0A561VD61-F1
#
_entry.id   AF-A0A561VD61-F1
#
_cell.length_a   1.000
_cell.length_b   1.000
_cell.length_c   1.000
_cell.angle_alpha   90.00
_cell.angle_beta   90.00
_cell.angle_gamma   90.00
#
_symmetry.space_group_name_H-M   'P 1'
#
loop_
_entity.id
_entity.type
_entity.pdbx_description
1 polymer ?
#
loop_
_entity_poly.entity_id
_entity_poly.type
_entity_poly.pdbx_seq_one_letter_code
_entity_poly.pdbx_strand_id
1 'polypeptide(L)' 'LVMHSDGVADRWRLEDYPGLAERSPLVVAATLLRDAGVRRDDACVLVARSWT' A
#
# COMPACT_ATOMS: atom_id res chain seq x y z
N LEU A 1 0.58 9.07 -4.33
CA LEU A 1 1.71 8.89 -3.40
C LEU A 1 1.41 7.71 -2.49
N VAL A 2 2.37 6.81 -2.30
CA VAL A 2 2.28 5.71 -1.34
C VAL A 2 3.46 5.85 -0.38
N MET A 3 3.17 5.82 0.91
CA MET A 3 4.16 5.73 1.99
C MET A 3 3.83 4.50 2.84
N HIS A 4 4.84 3.93 3.48
CA HIS A 4 4.65 2.83 4.42
C HIS A 4 5.66 2.93 5.57
N SER A 5 5.35 2.30 6.70
CA SER A 5 6.34 2.07 7.76
C SER A 5 7.32 0.96 7.35
N ASP A 6 8.42 0.85 8.08
CA ASP A 6 9.39 -0.24 7.95
C ASP A 6 8.82 -1.62 8.31
N GLY A 7 7.71 -1.68 9.04
CA GLY A 7 6.94 -2.91 9.27
C GLY A 7 6.31 -3.52 7.99
N VAL A 8 6.21 -2.78 6.89
CA VAL A 8 5.76 -3.28 5.58
C VAL A 8 6.97 -3.75 4.76
N ALA A 9 6.92 -4.95 4.19
CA ALA A 9 8.00 -5.46 3.36
C ALA A 9 8.19 -4.62 2.08
N ASP A 10 9.42 -4.41 1.61
CA ASP A 10 9.70 -3.62 0.40
C ASP A 10 9.39 -4.36 -0.92
N ARG A 11 9.00 -5.64 -0.85
CA ARG A 11 8.81 -6.51 -2.01
C ARG A 11 7.41 -6.38 -2.61
N TRP A 12 7.05 -5.19 -3.05
CA TRP A 12 5.83 -4.94 -3.81
C TRP A 12 6.01 -3.76 -4.76
N ARG A 13 5.29 -3.79 -5.88
CA ARG A 13 5.14 -2.66 -6.79
C ARG A 13 3.67 -2.53 -7.15
N LEU A 14 3.19 -1.31 -7.38
CA LEU A 14 1.79 -1.12 -7.79
C LEU A 14 1.47 -1.82 -9.11
N GLU A 15 2.46 -1.97 -9.99
CA GLU A 15 2.34 -2.72 -11.25
C GLU A 15 2.00 -4.21 -11.05
N ASP A 16 2.32 -4.79 -9.89
CA ASP A 16 2.01 -6.19 -9.56
C ASP A 16 0.50 -6.41 -9.30
N TYR A 17 -0.27 -5.33 -9.17
CA TYR A 17 -1.71 -5.34 -8.85
C TYR A 17 -2.52 -4.67 -9.98
N PRO A 18 -2.95 -5.44 -11.00
CA PRO A 18 -3.69 -4.89 -12.13
C PRO A 18 -4.93 -4.08 -11.71
N GLY A 19 -4.99 -2.81 -12.13
CA GLY A 19 -6.10 -1.89 -11.85
C GLY A 19 -6.18 -1.39 -10.40
N LEU A 20 -5.24 -1.75 -9.53
CA LEU A 20 -5.28 -1.31 -8.12
C LEU A 20 -5.10 0.21 -7.99
N ALA A 21 -4.19 0.79 -8.77
CA ALA A 21 -3.89 2.23 -8.72
C ALA A 21 -5.11 3.14 -9.02
N GLU A 22 -6.13 2.62 -9.70
CA GLU A 22 -7.36 3.34 -10.01
C GLU A 22 -8.37 3.32 -8.85
N ARG A 23 -8.27 2.32 -7.96
CA ARG A 23 -9.17 2.13 -6.80
C ARG A 23 -8.94 3.15 -5.71
N SER A 24 -9.96 3.38 -4.88
CA SER A 24 -9.92 4.39 -3.80
C SER A 24 -8.61 4.28 -2.97
N PRO A 25 -8.04 5.40 -2.48
CA PRO A 25 -6.79 5.35 -1.72
C PRO A 25 -6.84 4.34 -0.56
N LEU A 26 -8.00 4.22 0.09
CA LEU A 26 -8.23 3.25 1.16
C LEU A 26 -8.10 1.80 0.69
N VAL A 27 -8.62 1.46 -0.50
CA VAL A 27 -8.49 0.11 -1.07
C VAL A 27 -7.04 -0.18 -1.41
N VAL A 28 -6.32 0.76 -2.02
CA VAL A 28 -4.89 0.60 -2.31
C VAL A 28 -4.10 0.35 -1.03
N ALA A 29 -4.32 1.16 0.01
CA ALA A 29 -3.65 1.03 1.29
C ALA A 29 -3.92 -0.33 1.95
N ALA A 30 -5.19 -0.75 1.99
CA ALA A 30 -5.60 -2.01 2.59
C ALA A 30 -5.04 -3.24 1.85
N THR A 31 -4.97 -3.18 0.52
CA THR A 31 -4.36 -4.27 -0.28
C THR A 31 -2.86 -4.38 0.02
N LEU A 32 -2.12 -3.27 -0.03
CA LEU A 32 -0.68 -3.30 0.27
C LEU A 32 -0.39 -3.73 1.71
N LEU A 33 -1.17 -3.26 2.68
CA LEU A 33 -1.01 -3.67 4.08
C LEU A 33 -1.29 -5.16 4.27
N ARG A 34 -2.32 -5.71 3.62
CA ARG A 34 -2.64 -7.14 3.67
C ARG A 34 -1.51 -8.00 3.12
N ASP A 35 -0.95 -7.61 1.96
CA ASP A 35 -0.08 -8.49 1.18
C ASP A 35 1.41 -8.31 1.55
N ALA A 36 1.81 -7.11 1.99
CA ALA A 36 3.18 -6.79 2.36
C ALA A 36 3.39 -6.54 3.86
N GLY A 37 2.33 -6.36 4.66
CA GLY A 37 2.38 -6.23 6.12
C GLY A 37 2.48 -7.56 6.87
N VAL A 38 3.19 -8.55 6.30
CA VAL A 38 3.28 -9.92 6.82
C VAL A 38 4.37 -10.11 7.89
N ARG A 39 5.18 -9.07 8.14
CA ARG A 39 6.22 -9.09 9.17
C ARG A 39 5.56 -9.07 10.56
N ARG A 40 6.25 -9.65 11.55
CA ARG A 40 5.78 -9.63 12.94
C ARG A 40 6.19 -8.31 13.60
N ASP A 41 5.58 -7.22 13.14
CA ASP A 41 5.90 -5.84 13.47
C ASP A 41 4.66 -4.93 13.26
N ASP A 42 4.70 -3.71 13.77
CA ASP A 42 3.66 -2.72 13.51
C ASP A 42 3.77 -2.18 12.06
N ALA A 43 2.73 -2.41 11.26
CA ALA A 43 2.71 -2.06 9.85
C ALA A 43 1.65 -0.99 9.53
N CYS A 44 2.03 -0.01 8.73
CA CYS A 44 1.14 1.05 8.27
C CYS A 44 1.40 1.36 6.79
N VAL A 45 0.33 1.61 6.03
CA VAL A 45 0.37 2.12 4.66
C VAL A 45 -0.49 3.36 4.56
N LEU A 46 0.08 4.45 4.05
CA LEU A 46 -0.63 5.67 3.71
C LEU A 46 -0.67 5.85 2.20
N VAL A 47 -1.87 6.06 1.66
CA VAL A 47 -2.07 6.37 0.25
C VAL A 47 -2.79 7.71 0.15
N ALA A 48 -2.17 8.63 -0.57
CA ALA A 48 -2.74 9.95 -0.85
C ALA A 48 -2.79 10.18 -2.36
N ARG A 49 -3.89 10.78 -2.81
CA ARG A 49 -4.02 11.33 -4.16
C ARG A 49 -4.01 12.85 -4.07
N SER A 50 -3.41 13.47 -5.08
CA SER A 50 -3.54 14.90 -5.27
C SER A 50 -5.00 15.24 -5.50
N TRP A 51 -5.47 16.32 -4.87
CA TRP A 51 -6.67 17.00 -5.31
C TRP A 51 -6.25 17.90 -6.46
N THR A 52 -6.36 17.38 -7.69
CA THR A 52 -6.25 18.19 -8.91
C THR A 52 -7.44 17.90 -9.79
#